data_AF-A0A528FLM7-F1
#
_entry.id   AF-A0A528FLM7-F1
#
_cell.length_a   1.000
_cell.length_b   1.000
_cell.length_c   1.000
_cell.angle_alpha   90.00
_cell.angle_beta   90.00
_cell.angle_gamma   90.00
#
_symmetry.space_group_name_H-M   'P 1'
#
loop_
_entity.id
_entity.type
_entity.pdbx_description
1 polymer ?
#
loop_
_entity_poly.entity_id
_entity_poly.type
_entity_poly.pdbx_seq_one_letter_code
_entity_poly.pdbx_strand_id
1 'polypeptide(L)'
;SWGNGHATLWRGLIRALGGLGWSVTFFERNTPYYAGARDLDHLDGGNVVLYPDWEDIRHVAEQAIGESDVVIVTSYCPDAVE
;
A
#
# COMPACT_ATOMS: atom_id res chain seq x y z
N SER A 1 8.37 -0.01 7.30
CA SER A 1 7.51 0.05 6.12
C SER A 1 8.47 0.25 4.98
N TRP A 2 9.13 -0.78 4.51
CA TRP A 2 8.67 -1.78 3.57
C TRP A 2 9.97 -2.57 3.43
N GLY A 3 10.12 -3.72 4.12
CA GLY A 3 11.45 -4.29 4.43
C GLY A 3 12.13 -5.01 3.27
N ASN A 4 12.07 -4.44 2.08
CA ASN A 4 12.80 -4.83 0.89
C ASN A 4 13.20 -3.57 0.11
N GLY A 5 14.20 -3.66 -0.78
CA GLY A 5 14.75 -2.51 -1.52
C GLY A 5 13.76 -1.74 -2.42
N HIS A 6 12.48 -2.14 -2.45
CA HIS A 6 11.42 -1.52 -3.24
C HIS A 6 10.75 -0.33 -2.55
N ALA A 7 10.94 -0.15 -1.24
CA ALA A 7 10.38 0.97 -0.46
C ALA A 7 10.62 2.32 -1.14
N THR A 8 11.88 2.56 -1.55
CA THR A 8 12.32 3.80 -2.19
C THR A 8 11.62 4.04 -3.52
N LEU A 9 11.39 2.98 -4.31
CA LEU A 9 10.73 3.08 -5.61
C LEU A 9 9.25 3.45 -5.45
N TRP A 10 8.54 2.77 -4.54
CA TRP A 10 7.14 3.07 -4.28
C TRP A 10 6.94 4.49 -3.75
N ARG A 11 7.78 4.93 -2.80
CA ARG A 11 7.75 6.32 -2.30
C ARG A 11 7.99 7.32 -3.43
N GLY A 12 8.97 7.06 -4.31
CA GLY A 12 9.27 7.91 -5.46
C GLY A 12 8.09 8.00 -6.43
N LEU A 13 7.46 6.86 -6.74
CA LEU A 13 6.29 6.80 -7.62
C LEU A 13 5.09 7.55 -7.03
N ILE A 14 4.74 7.28 -5.77
CA ILE A 14 3.60 7.91 -5.09
C ILE A 14 3.78 9.43 -5.03
N ARG A 15 4.99 9.89 -4.67
CA ARG A 15 5.29 11.32 -4.64
C ARG A 15 5.18 11.97 -6.02
N ALA A 16 5.64 11.30 -7.07
CA ALA A 16 5.51 11.80 -8.44
C ALA A 16 4.04 11.88 -8.89
N LEU A 17 3.24 10.85 -8.57
CA LEU A 17 1.80 10.83 -8.84
C LEU A 17 1.06 11.92 -8.06
N GLY A 18 1.39 12.13 -6.79
CA GLY A 18 0.88 13.24 -5.98
C GLY A 18 1.17 14.60 -6.59
N GLY A 19 2.38 14.81 -7.12
CA GLY A 19 2.74 16.03 -7.85
C GLY A 19 1.95 16.25 -9.16
N LEU A 20 1.36 15.19 -9.71
CA LEU A 20 0.47 15.25 -10.87
C LEU A 20 -1.03 15.37 -10.50
N GLY A 21 -1.35 15.46 -9.20
CA GLY A 21 -2.72 15.62 -8.70
C GLY A 21 -3.45 14.30 -8.41
N TRP A 22 -2.76 13.16 -8.50
CA TRP A 22 -3.34 11.87 -8.14
C TRP A 22 -3.27 11.63 -6.62
N SER A 23 -4.23 10.89 -6.09
CA SER A 23 -4.20 10.38 -4.72
C SER A 23 -4.00 8.87 -4.75
N VAL A 24 -3.06 8.36 -3.96
CA VAL A 24 -2.75 6.92 -3.89
C VAL A 24 -3.14 6.35 -2.53
N THR A 25 -3.88 5.23 -2.52
CA THR A 25 -4.08 4.40 -1.32
C THR A 25 -3.22 3.16 -1.43
N PHE A 26 -2.28 2.99 -0.49
CA PHE A 26 -1.36 1.86 -0.45
C PHE A 26 -1.74 0.90 0.68
N PHE A 27 -2.07 -0.35 0.35
CA PHE A 27 -2.37 -1.39 1.33
C PHE A 27 -1.11 -2.19 1.72
N GLU A 28 -0.76 -2.23 3.01
CA GLU A 28 0.39 -2.99 3.55
C GLU A 28 -0.08 -3.98 4.62
N ARG A 29 0.28 -5.26 4.48
CA ARG A 29 0.05 -6.23 5.56
C ARG A 29 0.98 -5.93 6.73
N ASN A 30 0.40 -5.80 7.92
CA ASN A 30 1.10 -5.48 9.15
C ASN A 30 1.73 -6.75 9.76
N THR A 31 2.89 -7.16 9.23
CA THR A 31 3.63 -8.31 9.76
C THR A 31 4.67 -7.88 10.80
N PRO A 32 4.98 -8.73 11.81
CA PRO A 32 5.97 -8.41 12.84
C PRO A 32 7.36 -8.06 12.28
N TYR A 33 7.72 -8.65 11.14
CA TYR A 33 8.99 -8.41 10.45
C TYR A 33 9.15 -6.95 9.97
N TYR A 34 8.05 -6.28 9.58
CA TYR A 34 8.09 -4.89 9.09
C TYR A 34 7.71 -3.84 10.13
N ALA A 35 7.01 -4.24 11.21
CA ALA A 35 6.49 -3.33 12.23
C ALA A 35 7.60 -2.58 12.99
N GLY A 36 8.70 -3.26 13.32
CA GLY A 36 9.82 -2.65 14.07
C GLY A 36 10.70 -1.69 13.26
N ALA A 37 10.61 -1.73 11.93
CA ALA A 37 11.38 -0.89 11.01
C ALA A 37 10.47 0.09 10.23
N ARG A 38 9.32 0.45 10.80
CA ARG A 38 8.39 1.43 10.24
C ARG A 38 8.87 2.85 10.55
N ASP A 39 9.39 3.51 9.53
CA ASP A 39 9.88 4.89 9.52
C ASP A 39 8.90 5.86 8.85
N LEU A 40 7.75 5.37 8.40
CA LEU A 40 6.78 6.13 7.63
C LEU A 40 5.49 6.33 8.42
N ASP A 41 5.21 7.59 8.74
CA ASP A 41 3.97 8.07 9.35
C ASP A 41 3.03 8.75 8.33
N HIS A 42 3.57 9.22 7.20
CA HIS A 42 2.84 9.89 6.13
C HIS A 42 3.40 9.56 4.73
N LEU A 43 2.52 9.54 3.70
CA LEU A 43 2.91 9.47 2.29
C LEU A 43 2.61 10.79 1.59
N ASP A 44 3.63 11.45 1.06
CA ASP A 44 3.44 12.59 0.17
C ASP A 44 2.71 12.14 -1.10
N GLY A 45 1.43 12.47 -1.24
CA GLY A 45 0.59 12.05 -2.36
C GLY A 45 -0.32 10.84 -2.09
N GLY A 46 -0.47 10.42 -0.83
CA GLY A 46 -1.35 9.30 -0.53
C GLY A 46 -1.49 8.92 0.94
N ASN A 47 -2.07 7.75 1.16
CA ASN A 47 -2.27 7.15 2.48
C ASN A 47 -1.78 5.70 2.49
N VAL A 48 -1.23 5.26 3.62
CA VAL A 48 -0.95 3.83 3.87
C VAL A 48 -2.06 3.25 4.74
N VAL A 49 -2.65 2.16 4.28
CA VAL A 49 -3.60 1.35 5.04
C VAL A 49 -2.89 0.09 5.52
N LEU A 50 -2.62 0.04 6.82
CA LEU A 50 -2.04 -1.12 7.47
C LEU A 50 -3.16 -2.09 7.87
N TYR A 51 -3.06 -3.35 7.46
CA TYR A 51 -4.06 -4.36 7.81
C TYR A 51 -3.39 -5.63 8.37
N PRO A 52 -3.96 -6.27 9.41
CA PRO A 52 -3.37 -7.49 9.98
C PRO A 52 -3.62 -8.72 9.11
N ASP A 53 -4.84 -8.84 8.57
CA ASP A 53 -5.27 -9.96 7.73
C ASP A 53 -6.16 -9.50 6.56
N TRP A 54 -6.23 -10.29 5.50
CA TRP A 54 -7.00 -9.95 4.30
C TRP A 54 -8.50 -9.93 4.58
N GLU A 55 -9.00 -10.86 5.40
CA GLU A 55 -10.43 -10.91 5.75
C GLU A 55 -10.90 -9.60 6.42
N ASP A 56 -10.03 -8.97 7.22
CA ASP A 56 -10.34 -7.75 7.96
C ASP A 56 -10.44 -6.51 7.06
N ILE A 57 -9.76 -6.50 5.91
CA ILE A 57 -9.68 -5.32 5.03
C ILE A 57 -10.43 -5.50 3.71
N ARG A 58 -10.85 -6.72 3.38
CA ARG A 58 -11.42 -7.07 2.07
C ARG A 58 -12.50 -6.09 1.61
N HIS A 59 -13.49 -5.78 2.47
CA HIS A 59 -14.58 -4.87 2.09
C HIS A 59 -14.07 -3.46 1.77
N VAL A 60 -13.13 -2.94 2.57
CA VAL A 60 -12.51 -1.62 2.35
C VAL A 60 -11.67 -1.62 1.08
N ALA A 61 -10.93 -2.70 0.81
CA ALA A 61 -10.16 -2.84 -0.41
C ALA A 61 -11.05 -2.94 -1.66
N GLU A 62 -12.16 -3.70 -1.61
CA GLU A 62 -13.14 -3.79 -2.69
C GLU A 62 -13.77 -2.43 -3.01
N GLN A 63 -14.13 -1.65 -1.99
CA GLN A 63 -14.62 -0.28 -2.17
C GLN A 63 -13.56 0.63 -2.81
N ALA A 64 -12.33 0.61 -2.28
CA ALA A 64 -11.23 1.40 -2.82
C ALA A 64 -10.94 1.04 -4.29
N ILE A 65 -10.99 -0.24 -4.65
CA ILE A 65 -10.86 -0.73 -6.03
C ILE A 65 -11.98 -0.16 -6.91
N GLY A 66 -13.23 -0.18 -6.44
CA GLY A 66 -14.38 0.32 -7.18
C GLY A 66 -14.37 1.83 -7.42
N GLU A 67 -13.72 2.59 -6.54
CA GLU A 67 -13.58 4.05 -6.64
C GLU A 67 -12.31 4.49 -7.38
N SER A 68 -11.38 3.57 -7.65
CA SER A 68 -10.09 3.90 -8.26
C SER A 68 -10.13 3.88 -9.79
N ASP A 69 -9.54 4.90 -10.42
CA ASP A 69 -9.33 4.92 -11.88
C ASP A 69 -8.30 3.85 -12.33
N VAL A 70 -7.33 3.53 -11.46
CA VAL A 70 -6.24 2.58 -11.74
C VAL A 70 -5.96 1.76 -10.49
N VAL A 71 -5.80 0.44 -10.67
CA VAL A 71 -5.39 -0.50 -9.62
C VAL A 71 -4.04 -1.10 -10.00
N ILE A 72 -3.08 -1.07 -9.09
CA ILE A 72 -1.76 -1.66 -9.26
C ILE A 72 -1.59 -2.81 -8.28
N VAL A 73 -1.30 -4.00 -8.80
CA VAL A 73 -1.02 -5.20 -8.00
C VAL A 73 0.49 -5.44 -7.97
N THR A 74 1.06 -5.51 -6.77
CA THR A 74 2.49 -5.78 -6.58
C THR A 74 2.78 -7.27 -6.70
N SER A 75 4.00 -7.64 -7.11
CA SER A 75 4.45 -9.03 -7.05
C SER A 75 4.60 -9.48 -5.60
N TYR A 76 4.31 -10.77 -5.35
CA TYR A 76 4.25 -11.40 -4.03
C TYR A 76 3.01 -11.02 -3.18
N CYS A 77 1.88 -11.63 -3.53
CA CYS A 77 0.66 -11.64 -2.72
C CYS A 77 0.43 -13.07 -2.21
N PRO A 78 0.90 -13.42 -0.99
CA PRO A 78 0.74 -14.78 -0.46
C PRO A 78 -0.73 -15.18 -0.32
N ASP A 79 -1.63 -14.21 -0.16
CA ASP A 79 -3.07 -14.42 -0.02
C ASP A 79 -3.78 -14.60 -1.38
N ALA A 80 -3.08 -14.48 -2.53
CA ALA A 80 -3.65 -14.62 -3.88
C ALA A 80 -3.63 -16.06 -4.44
N VAL A 81 -3.24 -17.05 -3.63
CA VAL A 81 -3.08 -18.46 -4.07
C VAL A 81 -4.37 -19.28 -3.89
N GLU A 82 -5.46 -18.68 -3.41
CA GLU A 82 -6.79 -19.29 -3.30
C GLU A 82 -7.71 -19.01 -4.49
#